data_AF-A0A2V0RAV1-F1
#
_entry.id   AF-A0A2V0RAV1-F1
#
_cell.length_a   1.000
_cell.length_b   1.000
_cell.length_c   1.000
_cell.angle_alpha   90.00
_cell.angle_beta   90.00
_cell.angle_gamma   90.00
#
_symmetry.space_group_name_H-M   'P 1'
#
loop_
_entity.id
_entity.type
_entity.pdbx_description
1 polymer ?
#
loop_
_entity_poly.entity_id
_entity_poly.type
_entity_poly.pdbx_seq_one_letter_code
_entity_poly.pdbx_strand_id
1 'polypeptide(L)'
;MSVAARTKVYATEVAKTALNAFEKQARGNLKAPNGDENVRVYTARGGSAVTLKNATTSAAIVYDPEASLRNGQLAVHVYERNAAGDVSDVKRVTLGRATEEFLSAGVLSSGLKAFNSSGVDVIGGTQSAAVLTSVPRDIGTITTTELANFCSNHERDLASGVVSREDGTLTMTMTEHFGKKMALTRSNTQGNVVSRTWDDGIGSRRTTVGSTLSFTENTDVGSNLSPAFTSGQAGLTDITTILGDDTLLIVDSSRLDEDKNPLTLACYQASVDVYMQIQSPQLSGGAGTTDSDQFLQFKIFALDAADNVIAERQVNRRAELNHNNSLSVTLNGTVTSTTNPIARVVVAAISMSGDLTTLTLNAGQTSTVLRAYEETADIAARPVHVCVFEGLNSGATLNIGSTAVLTGVPDSANVFIAAANAEEDEVYDSNSVYMFLKSMSRVLPRAFTLGGHGVVEKKMSAMYGDDTVTIAFKAMSFSDVASAAKKIGEAAKATAAEALELMKYAGPVMSTVGDVASMAPGRVGQAGMLLSDIGHRIA
;
A
#
# COMPACT_ATOMS: atom_id res chain seq x y z
N MET A 1 -25.00 34.54 -1.87
CA MET A 1 -23.64 34.25 -2.42
C MET A 1 -23.81 33.68 -3.82
N SER A 2 -23.02 34.08 -4.83
CA SER A 2 -23.16 33.53 -6.19
C SER A 2 -22.80 32.03 -6.21
N VAL A 3 -23.29 31.27 -7.20
CA VAL A 3 -22.94 29.85 -7.36
C VAL A 3 -21.43 29.68 -7.49
N ALA A 4 -20.76 30.49 -8.32
CA ALA A 4 -19.30 30.44 -8.46
C ALA A 4 -18.54 30.73 -7.15
N ALA A 5 -19.01 31.67 -6.33
CA ALA A 5 -18.39 31.96 -5.03
C ALA A 5 -18.57 30.81 -4.04
N ARG A 6 -19.76 30.17 -4.01
CA ARG A 6 -19.99 28.94 -3.21
C ARG A 6 -19.12 27.79 -3.69
N THR A 7 -19.06 27.55 -5.00
CA THR A 7 -18.19 26.51 -5.61
C THR A 7 -16.72 26.75 -5.25
N LYS A 8 -16.21 27.99 -5.28
CA LYS A 8 -14.84 28.31 -4.85
C LYS A 8 -14.61 27.91 -3.39
N VAL A 9 -15.49 28.34 -2.48
CA VAL A 9 -15.36 28.06 -1.05
C VAL A 9 -15.35 26.55 -0.81
N TYR A 10 -16.30 25.83 -1.41
CA TYR A 10 -16.38 24.38 -1.34
C TYR A 10 -15.13 23.67 -1.90
N ALA A 11 -14.72 24.01 -3.13
CA ALA A 11 -13.54 23.40 -3.76
C ALA A 11 -12.25 23.65 -2.96
N THR A 12 -12.11 24.85 -2.41
CA THR A 12 -11.00 25.22 -1.53
C THR A 12 -11.04 24.41 -0.23
N GLU A 13 -12.23 24.23 0.34
CA GLU A 13 -12.43 23.50 1.58
C GLU A 13 -12.09 22.00 1.42
N VAL A 14 -12.52 21.41 0.31
CA VAL A 14 -12.16 20.04 -0.09
C VAL A 14 -10.66 19.93 -0.34
N ALA A 15 -10.05 20.84 -1.10
CA ALA A 15 -8.61 20.83 -1.36
C ALA A 15 -7.78 20.97 -0.07
N LYS A 16 -8.15 21.87 0.84
CA LYS A 16 -7.51 22.02 2.15
C LYS A 16 -7.65 20.76 3.00
N THR A 17 -8.81 20.12 2.98
CA THR A 17 -9.04 18.87 3.72
C THR A 17 -8.18 17.73 3.15
N ALA A 18 -8.07 17.66 1.83
CA ALA A 18 -7.28 16.65 1.14
C ALA A 18 -5.76 16.84 1.28
N LEU A 19 -5.30 18.10 1.29
CA LEU A 19 -3.88 18.47 1.38
C LEU A 19 -3.41 18.81 2.80
N ASN A 20 -4.28 18.80 3.81
CA ASN A 20 -3.88 18.95 5.20
C ASN A 20 -4.71 18.01 6.08
N ALA A 21 -4.75 16.74 5.68
CA ALA A 21 -5.54 15.75 6.37
C ALA A 21 -5.00 15.41 7.77
N PHE A 22 -3.74 15.76 8.08
CA PHE A 22 -3.14 15.59 9.41
C PHE A 22 -3.65 16.60 10.45
N GLU A 23 -4.01 17.82 10.05
CA GLU A 23 -4.52 18.84 10.96
C GLU A 23 -6.02 19.03 10.82
N LYS A 24 -6.54 19.03 9.58
CA LYS A 24 -7.95 19.22 9.27
C LYS A 24 -8.76 17.93 9.14
N GLN A 25 -9.85 17.82 9.90
CA GLN A 25 -10.68 16.62 9.98
C GLN A 25 -12.05 16.88 9.35
N ALA A 26 -12.44 16.05 8.38
CA ALA A 26 -13.82 15.96 7.91
C ALA A 26 -14.57 14.85 8.66
N ARG A 27 -15.81 15.15 9.05
CA ARG A 27 -16.69 14.24 9.82
C ARG A 27 -18.03 14.04 9.12
N GLY A 28 -18.02 13.97 7.79
CA GLY A 28 -19.23 13.87 6.97
C GLY A 28 -19.90 15.22 6.67
N ASN A 29 -19.32 16.33 7.13
CA ASN A 29 -19.82 17.68 6.92
C ASN A 29 -19.63 18.20 5.48
N LEU A 30 -18.71 17.62 4.72
CA LEU A 30 -18.49 17.97 3.32
C LEU A 30 -19.13 16.93 2.41
N LYS A 31 -19.82 17.39 1.36
CA LYS A 31 -20.24 16.53 0.24
C LYS A 31 -18.99 16.04 -0.51
N ALA A 32 -19.10 14.89 -1.16
CA ALA A 32 -18.03 14.39 -2.00
C ALA A 32 -17.91 15.20 -3.31
N PRO A 33 -16.70 15.42 -3.84
CA PRO A 33 -16.47 16.28 -5.00
C PRO A 33 -16.95 15.69 -6.34
N ASN A 34 -17.31 14.41 -6.37
CA ASN A 34 -17.86 13.70 -7.53
C ASN A 34 -19.32 14.07 -7.85
N GLY A 35 -20.04 14.68 -6.91
CA GLY A 35 -21.45 15.03 -7.08
C GLY A 35 -22.42 13.86 -6.88
N ASP A 36 -21.96 12.75 -6.31
CA ASP A 36 -22.81 11.60 -6.00
C ASP A 36 -23.67 11.92 -4.75
N GLU A 37 -24.97 11.63 -4.84
CA GLU A 37 -25.91 11.84 -3.74
C GLU A 37 -25.56 10.98 -2.52
N ASN A 38 -25.73 11.54 -1.33
CA ASN A 38 -25.48 10.87 -0.04
C ASN A 38 -24.04 10.42 0.21
N VAL A 39 -23.08 10.77 -0.65
CA VAL A 39 -21.65 10.51 -0.42
C VAL A 39 -21.03 11.71 0.30
N ARG A 40 -20.36 11.43 1.41
CA ARG A 40 -19.74 12.45 2.27
C ARG A 40 -18.25 12.20 2.43
N VAL A 41 -17.53 13.24 2.83
CA VAL A 41 -16.09 13.20 3.07
C VAL A 41 -15.80 12.97 4.55
N TYR A 42 -14.89 12.03 4.83
CA TYR A 42 -14.45 11.64 6.15
C TYR A 42 -12.92 11.63 6.21
N THR A 43 -12.35 11.92 7.37
CA THR A 43 -10.91 11.80 7.59
C THR A 43 -10.62 10.72 8.62
N ALA A 44 -9.92 9.67 8.19
CA ALA A 44 -9.34 8.65 9.06
C ALA A 44 -7.90 9.04 9.39
N ARG A 45 -7.56 9.05 10.68
CA ARG A 45 -6.20 9.35 11.19
C ARG A 45 -5.75 8.27 12.15
N GLY A 46 -4.45 8.07 12.16
CA GLY A 46 -3.82 7.00 12.91
C GLY A 46 -2.35 7.29 13.04
N GLY A 47 -1.75 6.70 14.05
CA GLY A 47 -0.33 6.80 14.27
C GLY A 47 0.07 5.90 15.41
N SER A 48 1.30 5.42 15.34
CA SER A 48 1.89 4.60 16.38
C SER A 48 3.40 4.76 16.38
N ALA A 49 3.99 4.53 17.54
CA ALA A 49 5.41 4.36 17.69
C ALA A 49 5.73 2.87 17.57
N VAL A 50 6.58 2.52 16.61
CA VAL A 50 7.02 1.14 16.38
C VAL A 50 8.48 1.02 16.81
N THR A 51 8.73 0.22 17.84
CA THR A 51 10.09 -0.12 18.27
C THR A 51 10.55 -1.35 17.52
N LEU A 52 11.69 -1.25 16.83
CA LEU A 52 12.24 -2.30 15.99
C LEU A 52 13.02 -3.34 16.80
N LYS A 53 13.27 -4.51 16.22
CA LYS A 53 14.08 -5.57 16.83
C LYS A 53 15.56 -5.13 16.96
N ASN A 54 16.29 -5.78 17.87
CA ASN A 54 17.70 -5.48 18.17
C ASN A 54 18.72 -5.87 17.08
N ALA A 55 18.28 -6.27 15.90
CA ALA A 55 19.13 -6.59 14.74
C ALA A 55 18.69 -5.88 13.46
N THR A 56 17.69 -5.00 13.55
CA THR A 56 17.13 -4.29 12.42
C THR A 56 18.06 -3.14 12.03
N THR A 57 18.61 -3.20 10.82
CA THR A 57 19.54 -2.19 10.28
C THR A 57 18.87 -1.26 9.28
N SER A 58 17.74 -1.68 8.71
CA SER A 58 16.93 -0.86 7.82
C SER A 58 15.46 -1.23 7.96
N ALA A 59 14.57 -0.32 7.57
CA ALA A 59 13.12 -0.57 7.59
C ALA A 59 12.45 0.05 6.36
N ALA A 60 11.49 -0.66 5.78
CA ALA A 60 10.63 -0.14 4.72
C ALA A 60 9.21 0.01 5.25
N ILE A 61 8.63 1.19 5.09
CA ILE A 61 7.27 1.52 5.50
C ILE A 61 6.43 1.68 4.24
N VAL A 62 5.37 0.90 4.10
CA VAL A 62 4.46 0.95 2.96
C VAL A 62 3.05 1.24 3.43
N TYR A 63 2.42 2.19 2.77
CA TYR A 63 1.02 2.50 2.96
C TYR A 63 0.30 2.57 1.61
N ASP A 64 -0.46 1.52 1.33
CA ASP A 64 -1.41 1.44 0.22
C ASP A 64 -2.83 1.66 0.78
N PRO A 65 -3.35 2.90 0.70
CA PRO A 65 -4.65 3.24 1.28
C PRO A 65 -5.80 2.52 0.57
N GLU A 66 -5.70 2.20 -0.72
CA GLU A 66 -6.80 1.58 -1.45
C GLU A 66 -6.88 0.08 -1.17
N ALA A 67 -5.74 -0.62 -1.17
CA ALA A 67 -5.71 -2.04 -0.86
C ALA A 67 -6.11 -2.29 0.60
N SER A 68 -5.61 -1.48 1.54
CA SER A 68 -5.94 -1.64 2.96
C SER A 68 -7.38 -1.22 3.29
N LEU A 69 -7.96 -0.25 2.59
CA LEU A 69 -9.39 0.10 2.73
C LEU A 69 -10.29 -1.08 2.34
N ARG A 70 -9.96 -1.77 1.25
CA ARG A 70 -10.76 -2.90 0.75
C ARG A 70 -10.63 -4.13 1.65
N ASN A 71 -9.46 -4.35 2.24
CA ASN A 71 -9.22 -5.45 3.16
C ASN A 71 -9.59 -5.15 4.64
N GLY A 72 -10.72 -4.46 4.84
CA GLY A 72 -11.38 -4.34 6.15
C GLY A 72 -10.83 -3.27 7.11
N GLN A 73 -9.58 -2.84 7.00
CA GLN A 73 -9.07 -1.69 7.77
C GLN A 73 -7.80 -1.11 7.14
N LEU A 74 -7.82 0.20 6.95
CA LEU A 74 -6.64 0.97 6.55
C LEU A 74 -5.45 0.68 7.46
N ALA A 75 -4.27 0.43 6.89
CA ALA A 75 -3.10 0.09 7.68
C ALA A 75 -1.80 0.45 6.96
N VAL A 76 -0.79 0.81 7.76
CA VAL A 76 0.59 0.96 7.34
C VAL A 76 1.34 -0.30 7.73
N HIS A 77 2.15 -0.83 6.82
CA HIS A 77 2.99 -2.00 7.06
C HIS A 77 4.45 -1.56 7.19
N VAL A 78 5.12 -2.05 8.23
CA VAL A 78 6.54 -1.78 8.53
C VAL A 78 7.29 -3.09 8.39
N TYR A 79 8.19 -3.15 7.43
CA TYR A 79 9.02 -4.30 7.13
C TYR A 79 10.41 -4.05 7.71
N GLU A 80 10.80 -4.83 8.71
CA GLU A 80 12.08 -4.73 9.38
C GLU A 80 13.12 -5.59 8.67
N ARG A 81 14.25 -5.01 8.28
CA ARG A 81 15.29 -5.72 7.55
C ARG A 81 16.59 -5.84 8.32
N ASN A 82 17.21 -6.99 8.19
CA ASN A 82 18.52 -7.29 8.75
C ASN A 82 19.65 -6.70 7.87
N ALA A 83 20.91 -6.91 8.26
CA ALA A 83 22.08 -6.45 7.52
C ALA A 83 22.27 -7.13 6.14
N ALA A 84 21.64 -8.29 5.92
CA ALA A 84 21.65 -8.99 4.63
C ALA A 84 20.55 -8.48 3.67
N GLY A 85 19.63 -7.64 4.16
CA GLY A 85 18.49 -7.12 3.38
C GLY A 85 17.23 -7.97 3.52
N ASP A 86 17.27 -9.09 4.24
CA ASP A 86 16.10 -9.95 4.43
C ASP A 86 15.11 -9.33 5.42
N VAL A 87 13.82 -9.50 5.13
CA VAL A 87 12.75 -9.08 6.04
C VAL A 87 12.67 -10.04 7.22
N SER A 88 12.93 -9.51 8.41
CA SER A 88 13.00 -10.24 9.68
C SER A 88 11.76 -10.06 10.57
N ASP A 89 10.91 -9.08 10.26
CA ASP A 89 9.64 -8.84 10.93
C ASP A 89 8.70 -8.00 10.06
N VAL A 90 7.40 -8.21 10.22
CA VAL A 90 6.36 -7.35 9.63
C VAL A 90 5.45 -6.84 10.72
N LYS A 91 5.35 -5.52 10.86
CA LYS A 91 4.47 -4.87 11.83
C LYS A 91 3.38 -4.09 11.13
N ARG A 92 2.15 -4.25 11.62
CA ARG A 92 0.96 -3.55 11.12
C ARG A 92 0.58 -2.42 12.06
N VAL A 93 0.47 -1.21 11.53
CA VAL A 93 -0.07 -0.03 12.22
C VAL A 93 -1.42 0.33 11.62
N THR A 94 -2.49 0.04 12.34
CA THR A 94 -3.86 0.30 11.88
C THR A 94 -4.19 1.79 11.91
N LEU A 95 -4.94 2.24 10.91
CA LEU A 95 -5.40 3.60 10.73
C LEU A 95 -6.91 3.66 11.00
N GLY A 96 -7.32 4.44 11.99
CA GLY A 96 -8.75 4.64 12.29
C GLY A 96 -9.45 3.34 12.68
N ARG A 97 -10.73 3.24 12.31
CA ARG A 97 -11.60 2.09 12.62
C ARG A 97 -11.74 1.17 11.41
N ALA A 98 -12.38 0.02 11.63
CA ALA A 98 -12.71 -0.92 10.57
C ALA A 98 -13.54 -0.24 9.48
N THR A 99 -13.23 -0.59 8.24
CA THR A 99 -13.85 -0.04 7.03
C THR A 99 -15.30 -0.48 6.86
N GLU A 100 -15.71 -1.55 7.56
CA GLU A 100 -17.10 -2.02 7.68
C GLU A 100 -18.05 -0.95 8.26
N GLU A 101 -17.52 0.15 8.82
CA GLU A 101 -18.36 1.28 9.23
C GLU A 101 -19.06 1.99 8.04
N PHE A 102 -18.56 1.78 6.83
CA PHE A 102 -19.15 2.27 5.58
C PHE A 102 -19.89 1.15 4.86
N LEU A 103 -20.92 1.51 4.08
CA LEU A 103 -21.49 0.65 3.05
C LEU A 103 -20.55 0.57 1.84
N SER A 104 -20.02 1.74 1.46
CA SER A 104 -19.02 1.89 0.42
C SER A 104 -18.11 3.07 0.72
N ALA A 105 -16.83 2.93 0.37
CA ALA A 105 -15.84 3.99 0.57
C ALA A 105 -14.79 3.99 -0.54
N GLY A 106 -14.33 5.18 -0.90
CA GLY A 106 -13.22 5.41 -1.83
C GLY A 106 -12.22 6.39 -1.24
N VAL A 107 -10.96 6.30 -1.66
CA VAL A 107 -9.89 7.18 -1.17
C VAL A 107 -9.85 8.45 -2.04
N LEU A 108 -10.05 9.62 -1.44
CA LEU A 108 -9.87 10.91 -2.11
C LEU A 108 -8.41 11.36 -2.03
N SER A 109 -7.79 11.24 -0.86
CA SER A 109 -6.38 11.52 -0.64
C SER A 109 -5.83 10.74 0.55
N SER A 110 -4.52 10.66 0.64
CA SER A 110 -3.82 9.89 1.65
C SER A 110 -2.49 10.54 1.97
N GLY A 111 -2.00 10.29 3.18
CA GLY A 111 -0.68 10.75 3.60
C GLY A 111 -0.01 9.82 4.60
N LEU A 112 1.32 9.80 4.55
CA LEU A 112 2.19 9.07 5.45
C LEU A 112 3.29 10.01 5.95
N LYS A 113 3.42 10.09 7.26
CA LYS A 113 4.45 10.82 7.99
C LYS A 113 5.30 9.79 8.73
N ALA A 114 6.61 9.84 8.55
CA ALA A 114 7.54 8.95 9.22
C ALA A 114 8.74 9.75 9.75
N PHE A 115 9.16 9.46 10.98
CA PHE A 115 10.40 10.01 11.54
C PHE A 115 10.97 9.07 12.61
N ASN A 116 12.29 9.04 12.72
CA ASN A 116 12.98 8.30 13.78
C ASN A 116 13.03 9.16 15.05
N SER A 117 12.68 8.57 16.20
CA SER A 117 12.64 9.27 17.49
C SER A 117 13.57 8.68 18.54
N SER A 118 14.43 7.74 18.14
CA SER A 118 15.35 7.11 19.08
C SER A 118 16.33 8.15 19.65
N GLY A 119 16.33 8.30 20.98
CA GLY A 119 17.16 9.28 21.70
C GLY A 119 18.64 8.92 21.79
N VAL A 120 19.07 7.82 21.15
CA VAL A 120 20.43 7.23 21.29
C VAL A 120 21.25 7.40 19.99
N ASP A 121 20.72 8.07 18.97
CA ASP A 121 21.34 8.19 17.64
C ASP A 121 22.58 9.09 17.63
N VAL A 122 23.76 8.51 17.87
CA VAL A 122 25.06 9.14 17.51
C VAL A 122 25.28 9.08 15.99
N ILE A 123 24.66 8.12 15.30
CA ILE A 123 24.71 7.93 13.83
C ILE A 123 23.29 8.11 13.30
N GLY A 124 23.01 9.28 12.71
CA GLY A 124 21.68 9.64 12.20
C GLY A 124 21.46 9.10 10.79
N GLY A 125 21.07 7.82 10.68
CA GLY A 125 20.80 7.14 9.40
C GLY A 125 19.93 7.95 8.43
N THR A 126 19.87 7.52 7.17
CA THR A 126 19.13 8.25 6.13
C THR A 126 17.70 7.74 6.03
N GLN A 127 16.78 8.64 5.67
CA GLN A 127 15.43 8.27 5.26
C GLN A 127 15.11 8.89 3.90
N SER A 128 14.43 8.12 3.06
CA SER A 128 13.86 8.61 1.80
C SER A 128 12.40 8.20 1.73
N ALA A 129 11.55 9.06 1.18
CA ALA A 129 10.13 8.79 1.02
C ALA A 129 9.67 9.16 -0.38
N ALA A 130 8.76 8.35 -0.91
CA ALA A 130 8.17 8.57 -2.21
C ALA A 130 6.71 8.15 -2.32
N VAL A 131 6.05 8.67 -3.34
CA VAL A 131 4.76 8.14 -3.82
C VAL A 131 4.98 7.40 -5.12
N LEU A 132 4.84 6.08 -5.07
CA LEU A 132 4.92 5.20 -6.23
C LEU A 132 3.54 5.07 -6.89
N THR A 133 3.52 4.73 -8.17
CA THR A 133 2.28 4.47 -8.93
C THR A 133 1.90 2.99 -8.96
N SER A 134 2.79 2.11 -8.53
CA SER A 134 2.58 0.67 -8.45
C SER A 134 3.18 0.10 -7.18
N VAL A 135 2.63 -1.02 -6.74
CA VAL A 135 3.13 -1.77 -5.59
C VAL A 135 4.49 -2.40 -5.94
N PRO A 136 5.55 -2.16 -5.14
CA PRO A 136 6.80 -2.91 -5.25
C PRO A 136 6.52 -4.42 -5.13
N ARG A 137 7.20 -5.24 -5.93
CA ARG A 137 7.01 -6.69 -5.89
C ARG A 137 7.73 -7.28 -4.68
N ASP A 138 9.00 -6.93 -4.54
CA ASP A 138 9.80 -7.26 -3.38
C ASP A 138 10.06 -6.03 -2.50
N ILE A 139 9.88 -6.20 -1.19
CA ILE A 139 10.15 -5.19 -0.18
C ILE A 139 11.49 -5.40 0.52
N GLY A 140 12.07 -6.60 0.43
CA GLY A 140 13.40 -6.90 0.94
C GLY A 140 14.46 -6.08 0.22
N THR A 141 14.32 -5.95 -1.10
CA THR A 141 15.28 -5.26 -1.96
C THR A 141 15.18 -3.73 -1.90
N ILE A 142 14.01 -3.14 -1.59
CA ILE A 142 13.79 -1.70 -1.76
C ILE A 142 14.76 -0.82 -0.95
N THR A 143 15.79 -0.31 -1.61
CA THR A 143 16.74 0.65 -1.02
C THR A 143 16.30 2.08 -1.29
N THR A 144 16.97 3.05 -0.67
CA THR A 144 16.81 4.47 -1.04
C THR A 144 17.12 4.73 -2.52
N THR A 145 18.05 3.96 -3.10
CA THR A 145 18.41 4.06 -4.52
C THR A 145 17.34 3.46 -5.42
N GLU A 146 16.82 2.29 -5.07
CA GLU A 146 15.72 1.66 -5.82
C GLU A 146 14.44 2.49 -5.74
N LEU A 147 14.16 3.07 -4.57
CA LEU A 147 13.03 3.99 -4.40
C LEU A 147 13.13 5.16 -5.39
N ALA A 148 14.32 5.74 -5.56
CA ALA A 148 14.54 6.78 -6.55
C ALA A 148 14.32 6.27 -7.98
N ASN A 149 14.83 5.09 -8.32
CA ASN A 149 14.67 4.50 -9.66
C ASN A 149 13.21 4.15 -10.00
N PHE A 150 12.40 3.76 -9.00
CA PHE A 150 10.98 3.48 -9.18
C PHE A 150 10.12 4.77 -9.28
N CYS A 151 10.67 5.92 -8.90
CA CYS A 151 9.97 7.20 -9.04
C CYS A 151 10.01 7.70 -10.49
N SER A 152 8.85 7.77 -11.14
CA SER A 152 8.74 8.36 -12.49
C SER A 152 9.13 9.85 -12.55
N ASN A 153 9.00 10.58 -11.43
CA ASN A 153 9.31 12.00 -11.34
C ASN A 153 9.93 12.31 -9.98
N HIS A 154 11.26 12.47 -9.94
CA HIS A 154 11.99 12.70 -8.70
C HIS A 154 11.61 14.05 -8.06
N GLU A 155 11.44 15.10 -8.86
CA GLU A 155 11.11 16.44 -8.36
C GLU A 155 9.75 16.50 -7.69
N ARG A 156 8.77 15.73 -8.16
CA ARG A 156 7.43 15.72 -7.56
C ARG A 156 7.31 14.67 -6.47
N ASP A 157 7.74 13.45 -6.75
CA ASP A 157 7.31 12.26 -6.03
C ASP A 157 8.35 11.71 -5.04
N LEU A 158 9.57 12.26 -5.01
CA LEU A 158 10.65 11.81 -4.11
C LEU A 158 11.11 12.91 -3.15
N ALA A 159 11.37 12.53 -1.90
CA ALA A 159 12.19 13.25 -0.94
C ALA A 159 13.27 12.28 -0.46
N SER A 160 14.54 12.56 -0.74
CA SER A 160 15.64 11.61 -0.53
C SER A 160 16.74 12.16 0.36
N GLY A 161 17.42 11.27 1.08
CA GLY A 161 18.63 11.60 1.83
C GLY A 161 18.38 12.50 3.05
N VAL A 162 17.17 12.47 3.60
CA VAL A 162 16.85 13.25 4.81
C VAL A 162 17.55 12.57 5.99
N VAL A 163 18.27 13.35 6.80
CA VAL A 163 18.91 12.84 8.01
C VAL A 163 17.81 12.53 9.02
N SER A 164 17.60 11.25 9.32
CA SER A 164 16.43 10.76 10.10
C SER A 164 16.37 11.33 11.53
N ARG A 165 17.50 11.81 12.05
CA ARG A 165 17.62 12.47 13.35
C ARG A 165 17.14 13.94 13.33
N GLU A 166 17.34 14.64 12.22
CA GLU A 166 17.15 16.09 12.13
C GLU A 166 15.73 16.45 11.70
N ASP A 167 15.15 15.67 10.80
CA ASP A 167 13.79 15.90 10.28
C ASP A 167 13.09 14.56 9.97
N GLY A 168 11.80 14.62 9.71
CA GLY A 168 10.99 13.51 9.20
C GLY A 168 10.66 13.67 7.72
N THR A 169 10.05 12.65 7.15
CA THR A 169 9.46 12.71 5.82
C THR A 169 7.94 12.68 5.89
N LEU A 170 7.31 13.33 4.92
CA LEU A 170 5.87 13.29 4.72
C LEU A 170 5.57 13.10 3.23
N THR A 171 4.75 12.13 2.92
CA THR A 171 4.18 11.94 1.59
C THR A 171 2.69 12.19 1.64
N MET A 172 2.14 12.82 0.62
CA MET A 172 0.74 13.16 0.53
C MET A 172 0.31 13.28 -0.92
N THR A 173 -0.86 12.74 -1.23
CA THR A 173 -1.34 12.72 -2.62
C THR A 173 -2.85 12.59 -2.67
N MET A 174 -3.45 13.21 -3.68
CA MET A 174 -4.82 12.91 -4.08
C MET A 174 -4.81 11.76 -5.07
N THR A 175 -5.86 10.96 -5.05
CA THR A 175 -6.09 9.92 -6.05
C THR A 175 -6.65 10.53 -7.33
N GLU A 176 -6.40 9.92 -8.50
CA GLU A 176 -6.86 10.47 -9.78
C GLU A 176 -8.38 10.46 -9.94
N HIS A 177 -9.03 9.55 -9.24
CA HIS A 177 -10.48 9.40 -9.23
C HIS A 177 -11.19 10.22 -8.14
N PHE A 178 -10.45 10.90 -7.26
CA PHE A 178 -10.99 11.70 -6.14
C PHE A 178 -12.08 11.00 -5.33
N GLY A 179 -11.91 9.70 -5.09
CA GLY A 179 -12.84 8.88 -4.30
C GLY A 179 -14.05 8.34 -5.07
N LYS A 180 -14.20 8.64 -6.37
CA LYS A 180 -15.33 8.16 -7.20
C LYS A 180 -15.42 6.62 -7.29
N LYS A 181 -14.28 5.91 -7.28
CA LYS A 181 -14.27 4.44 -7.34
C LYS A 181 -14.41 3.84 -5.94
N MET A 182 -15.58 4.04 -5.34
CA MET A 182 -15.88 3.47 -4.03
C MET A 182 -15.92 1.94 -4.10
N ALA A 183 -15.23 1.29 -3.17
CA ALA A 183 -15.35 -0.14 -2.93
C ALA A 183 -16.60 -0.41 -2.10
N LEU A 184 -17.22 -1.58 -2.26
CA LEU A 184 -18.09 -2.11 -1.23
C LEU A 184 -17.22 -2.51 -0.04
N THR A 185 -17.65 -2.13 1.16
CA THR A 185 -16.85 -2.26 2.38
C THR A 185 -17.46 -3.23 3.39
N ARG A 186 -18.52 -3.95 2.98
CA ARG A 186 -19.16 -4.98 3.79
C ARG A 186 -18.35 -6.27 3.76
N SER A 187 -18.35 -6.99 4.88
CA SER A 187 -17.83 -8.36 4.96
C SER A 187 -18.42 -9.23 3.85
N ASN A 188 -17.59 -10.06 3.21
CA ASN A 188 -17.97 -10.97 2.12
C ASN A 188 -18.41 -10.31 0.80
N THR A 189 -18.12 -9.03 0.60
CA THR A 189 -18.25 -8.39 -0.72
C THR A 189 -16.86 -8.21 -1.32
N GLN A 190 -16.64 -8.73 -2.52
CA GLN A 190 -15.41 -8.50 -3.26
C GLN A 190 -15.53 -7.20 -4.05
N GLY A 191 -14.50 -6.36 -3.96
CA GLY A 191 -14.38 -5.17 -4.80
C GLY A 191 -13.97 -5.51 -6.24
N ASN A 192 -13.48 -4.53 -6.99
CA ASN A 192 -12.79 -4.81 -8.24
C ASN A 192 -11.45 -5.46 -7.94
N VAL A 193 -11.20 -6.60 -8.59
CA VAL A 193 -10.02 -7.43 -8.32
C VAL A 193 -9.23 -7.63 -9.61
N VAL A 194 -7.91 -7.48 -9.52
CA VAL A 194 -7.00 -7.86 -10.59
C VAL A 194 -6.44 -9.24 -10.25
N SER A 195 -6.66 -10.21 -11.15
CA SER A 195 -6.08 -11.54 -11.03
C SER A 195 -4.76 -11.62 -11.81
N ARG A 196 -3.70 -12.05 -11.15
CA ARG A 196 -2.40 -12.39 -11.75
C ARG A 196 -2.20 -13.88 -11.61
N THR A 197 -1.96 -14.56 -12.73
CA THR A 197 -1.83 -16.03 -12.75
C THR A 197 -0.46 -16.42 -13.26
N TRP A 198 0.23 -17.27 -12.49
CA TRP A 198 1.38 -18.02 -12.96
C TRP A 198 1.00 -19.48 -13.13
N ASP A 199 1.24 -20.02 -14.32
CA ASP A 199 0.99 -21.42 -14.69
C ASP A 199 2.32 -22.01 -15.17
N ASP A 200 2.80 -23.01 -14.43
CA ASP A 200 4.04 -23.72 -14.73
C ASP A 200 3.91 -24.71 -15.89
N GLY A 201 2.69 -25.08 -16.28
CA GLY A 201 2.39 -26.04 -17.34
C GLY A 201 2.57 -25.45 -18.73
N ILE A 202 2.80 -24.14 -18.82
CA ILE A 202 3.01 -23.42 -20.07
C ILE A 202 4.48 -23.54 -20.50
N GLY A 203 4.72 -24.19 -21.63
CA GLY A 203 6.03 -24.27 -22.27
C GLY A 203 7.06 -25.03 -21.42
N SER A 204 8.26 -24.48 -21.28
CA SER A 204 9.37 -25.09 -20.54
C SER A 204 9.45 -24.65 -19.07
N ARG A 205 8.46 -23.90 -18.56
CA ARG A 205 8.51 -23.29 -17.22
C ARG A 205 8.71 -24.31 -16.11
N ARG A 206 7.99 -25.44 -16.18
CA ARG A 206 8.10 -26.58 -15.25
C ARG A 206 9.52 -27.12 -15.06
N THR A 207 10.33 -27.13 -16.11
CA THR A 207 11.68 -27.68 -16.08
C THR A 207 12.76 -26.60 -15.98
N THR A 208 12.38 -25.34 -15.76
CA THR A 208 13.31 -24.21 -15.70
C THR A 208 13.36 -23.66 -14.28
N VAL A 209 14.56 -23.64 -13.70
CA VAL A 209 14.83 -22.99 -12.40
C VAL A 209 14.34 -21.53 -12.44
N GLY A 210 13.76 -21.05 -11.34
CA GLY A 210 13.19 -19.70 -11.29
C GLY A 210 11.84 -19.57 -11.98
N SER A 211 11.31 -20.62 -12.62
CA SER A 211 10.06 -20.55 -13.42
C SER A 211 9.02 -21.59 -13.04
N THR A 212 9.38 -22.57 -12.23
CA THR A 212 8.49 -23.59 -11.67
C THR A 212 8.19 -23.28 -10.21
N LEU A 213 6.94 -23.47 -9.79
CA LEU A 213 6.58 -23.40 -8.37
C LEU A 213 6.92 -24.71 -7.64
N SER A 214 7.20 -25.79 -8.38
CA SER A 214 7.53 -27.11 -7.85
C SER A 214 8.99 -27.46 -8.15
N PHE A 215 9.36 -28.73 -8.05
CA PHE A 215 10.73 -29.18 -8.32
C PHE A 215 10.99 -29.27 -9.84
N THR A 216 12.23 -29.01 -10.26
CA THR A 216 12.65 -29.16 -11.66
C THR A 216 12.95 -30.62 -12.05
N GLU A 217 13.19 -31.47 -11.05
CA GLU A 217 13.54 -32.88 -11.20
C GLU A 217 12.71 -33.74 -10.24
N ASN A 218 12.63 -35.04 -10.52
CA ASN A 218 11.93 -35.98 -9.65
C ASN A 218 12.55 -35.93 -8.25
N THR A 219 11.71 -35.71 -7.24
CA THR A 219 12.16 -35.44 -5.88
C THR A 219 11.43 -36.34 -4.91
N ASP A 220 12.18 -36.93 -3.96
CA ASP A 220 11.58 -37.70 -2.87
C ASP A 220 10.97 -36.73 -1.85
N VAL A 221 9.66 -36.80 -1.70
CA VAL A 221 8.84 -36.03 -0.77
C VAL A 221 8.61 -36.88 0.46
N GLY A 222 8.91 -36.33 1.65
CA GLY A 222 8.46 -36.94 2.91
C GLY A 222 9.38 -37.98 3.54
N SER A 223 10.66 -38.07 3.17
CA SER A 223 11.65 -38.93 3.87
C SER A 223 11.81 -38.60 5.36
N ASN A 224 11.44 -37.38 5.77
CA ASN A 224 11.43 -36.91 7.16
C ASN A 224 10.03 -36.90 7.82
N LEU A 225 8.97 -37.31 7.11
CA LEU A 225 7.65 -37.51 7.70
C LEU A 225 7.69 -38.82 8.51
N SER A 226 7.91 -38.70 9.82
CA SER A 226 8.00 -39.87 10.71
C SER A 226 6.83 -40.86 10.50
N PRO A 227 7.07 -42.18 10.42
CA PRO A 227 6.02 -43.19 10.15
C PRO A 227 4.97 -43.33 11.26
N ALA A 228 5.16 -42.67 12.42
CA ALA A 228 4.32 -42.86 13.59
C ALA A 228 3.05 -41.98 13.59
N PHE A 229 2.29 -41.95 12.49
CA PHE A 229 0.96 -41.36 12.48
C PHE A 229 -0.10 -42.41 12.79
N THR A 230 -0.23 -42.78 14.07
CA THR A 230 -1.46 -43.45 14.54
C THR A 230 -2.62 -42.46 14.43
N SER A 231 -3.73 -42.89 13.81
CA SER A 231 -4.98 -42.13 13.70
C SER A 231 -5.38 -41.51 15.05
N GLY A 232 -5.13 -40.21 15.23
CA GLY A 232 -5.43 -39.51 16.49
C GLY A 232 -4.38 -38.50 16.97
N GLN A 233 -3.15 -38.50 16.44
CA GLN A 233 -2.20 -37.41 16.69
C GLN A 233 -2.34 -36.30 15.63
N ALA A 234 -2.28 -35.04 16.07
CA ALA A 234 -2.19 -33.89 15.19
C ALA A 234 -0.94 -34.04 14.30
N GLY A 235 -1.05 -33.68 13.01
CA GLY A 235 0.05 -33.76 12.03
C GLY A 235 1.32 -32.99 12.44
N LEU A 236 2.33 -32.88 11.58
CA LEU A 236 3.38 -31.86 11.81
C LEU A 236 2.71 -30.50 11.99
N THR A 237 2.69 -29.99 13.22
CA THR A 237 2.10 -28.70 13.59
C THR A 237 3.14 -27.60 13.65
N ASP A 238 4.43 -27.95 13.78
CA ASP A 238 5.50 -26.97 13.79
C ASP A 238 5.85 -26.54 12.36
N ILE A 239 5.37 -25.35 12.01
CA ILE A 239 5.65 -24.69 10.75
C ILE A 239 7.16 -24.49 10.52
N THR A 240 7.96 -24.29 11.58
CA THR A 240 9.41 -24.07 11.46
C THR A 240 10.10 -25.29 10.86
N THR A 241 9.68 -26.48 11.31
CA THR A 241 10.16 -27.75 10.77
C THR A 241 9.72 -27.93 9.32
N ILE A 242 8.48 -27.55 8.98
CA ILE A 242 7.95 -27.66 7.61
C ILE A 242 8.69 -26.72 6.65
N LEU A 243 8.85 -25.45 7.01
CA LEU A 243 9.52 -24.45 6.16
C LEU A 243 11.04 -24.64 6.11
N GLY A 244 11.63 -25.35 7.07
CA GLY A 244 13.04 -25.71 7.08
C GLY A 244 13.41 -26.93 6.24
N ASP A 245 12.42 -27.65 5.69
CA ASP A 245 12.63 -28.83 4.85
C ASP A 245 12.00 -28.65 3.46
N ASP A 246 12.83 -28.25 2.50
CA ASP A 246 12.42 -28.01 1.11
C ASP A 246 11.75 -29.23 0.46
N THR A 247 12.02 -30.45 0.94
CA THR A 247 11.41 -31.69 0.40
C THR A 247 9.94 -31.83 0.78
N LEU A 248 9.49 -31.16 1.85
CA LEU A 248 8.09 -31.12 2.27
C LEU A 248 7.28 -30.07 1.50
N LEU A 249 7.96 -29.11 0.87
CA LEU A 249 7.37 -27.98 0.16
C LEU A 249 7.14 -28.35 -1.32
N ILE A 250 5.96 -28.90 -1.61
CA ILE A 250 5.62 -29.36 -2.97
C ILE A 250 5.44 -28.18 -3.92
N VAL A 251 4.83 -27.11 -3.42
CA VAL A 251 4.68 -25.84 -4.13
C VAL A 251 5.23 -24.75 -3.25
N ASP A 252 6.05 -23.88 -3.83
CA ASP A 252 6.61 -22.73 -3.14
C ASP A 252 6.80 -21.57 -4.11
N SER A 253 6.11 -20.46 -3.86
CA SER A 253 6.23 -19.27 -4.70
C SER A 253 7.59 -18.59 -4.63
N SER A 254 8.40 -18.85 -3.59
CA SER A 254 9.77 -18.30 -3.48
C SER A 254 10.75 -18.91 -4.49
N ARG A 255 10.39 -20.04 -5.13
CA ARG A 255 11.17 -20.66 -6.22
C ARG A 255 11.04 -19.93 -7.54
N LEU A 256 10.11 -18.98 -7.65
CA LEU A 256 9.97 -18.14 -8.84
C LEU A 256 10.90 -16.94 -8.77
N ASP A 257 11.46 -16.57 -9.92
CA ASP A 257 12.10 -15.28 -10.09
C ASP A 257 11.09 -14.15 -9.85
N GLU A 258 11.56 -12.99 -9.38
CA GLU A 258 10.72 -11.85 -8.99
C GLU A 258 9.80 -11.35 -10.12
N ASP A 259 10.27 -11.41 -11.37
CA ASP A 259 9.50 -10.99 -12.54
C ASP A 259 8.33 -11.95 -12.86
N LYS A 260 8.37 -13.18 -12.34
CA LYS A 260 7.40 -14.26 -12.59
C LYS A 260 6.47 -14.50 -11.40
N ASN A 261 6.84 -14.08 -10.20
CA ASN A 261 5.99 -14.23 -9.02
C ASN A 261 4.70 -13.37 -9.16
N PRO A 262 3.50 -13.98 -9.12
CA PRO A 262 2.25 -13.25 -9.27
C PRO A 262 1.86 -12.47 -8.00
N LEU A 263 2.46 -12.78 -6.85
CA LEU A 263 2.18 -12.15 -5.57
C LEU A 263 2.74 -10.72 -5.52
N THR A 264 2.03 -9.83 -4.81
CA THR A 264 2.43 -8.43 -4.61
C THR A 264 2.08 -8.02 -3.18
N LEU A 265 2.60 -6.88 -2.72
CA LEU A 265 2.25 -6.32 -1.39
C LEU A 265 0.79 -5.83 -1.27
N ALA A 266 -0.05 -6.08 -2.27
CA ALA A 266 -1.49 -5.86 -2.23
C ALA A 266 -2.30 -7.15 -2.48
N CYS A 267 -1.62 -8.31 -2.53
CA CYS A 267 -2.26 -9.60 -2.60
C CYS A 267 -2.73 -10.03 -1.21
N TYR A 268 -4.03 -10.10 -0.99
CA TYR A 268 -4.61 -10.61 0.26
C TYR A 268 -5.35 -11.93 0.06
N GLN A 269 -5.51 -12.37 -1.18
CA GLN A 269 -6.10 -13.66 -1.51
C GLN A 269 -5.26 -14.34 -2.59
N ALA A 270 -4.97 -15.62 -2.39
CA ALA A 270 -4.31 -16.46 -3.38
C ALA A 270 -5.05 -17.78 -3.54
N SER A 271 -5.16 -18.26 -4.77
CA SER A 271 -5.66 -19.58 -5.09
C SER A 271 -4.53 -20.41 -5.70
N VAL A 272 -4.45 -21.66 -5.29
CA VAL A 272 -3.47 -22.61 -5.80
C VAL A 272 -4.22 -23.82 -6.33
N ASP A 273 -3.94 -24.16 -7.58
CA ASP A 273 -4.37 -25.40 -8.23
C ASP A 273 -3.12 -26.23 -8.50
N VAL A 274 -3.07 -27.46 -7.99
CA VAL A 274 -1.96 -28.40 -8.17
C VAL A 274 -2.48 -29.69 -8.73
N TYR A 275 -1.91 -30.12 -9.83
CA TYR A 275 -1.95 -31.49 -10.30
C TYR A 275 -0.58 -32.09 -10.07
N MET A 276 -0.48 -33.19 -9.35
CA MET A 276 0.80 -33.87 -9.10
C MET A 276 0.67 -35.35 -9.35
N GLN A 277 1.78 -35.95 -9.78
CA GLN A 277 1.89 -37.39 -9.91
C GLN A 277 2.94 -37.89 -8.94
N ILE A 278 2.52 -38.75 -8.03
CA ILE A 278 3.36 -39.34 -6.98
C ILE A 278 3.56 -40.81 -7.33
N GLN A 279 4.80 -41.26 -7.33
CA GLN A 279 5.14 -42.66 -7.47
C GLN A 279 5.39 -43.25 -6.09
N SER A 280 4.63 -44.29 -5.74
CA SER A 280 4.82 -45.03 -4.49
C SER A 280 6.11 -45.86 -4.58
N PRO A 281 6.91 -45.93 -3.51
CA PRO A 281 8.07 -46.80 -3.47
C PRO A 281 7.66 -48.27 -3.39
N GLN A 282 8.58 -49.13 -3.80
CA GLN A 282 8.49 -50.55 -3.51
C GLN A 282 8.56 -50.74 -1.98
N LEU A 283 7.42 -51.10 -1.34
CA LEU A 283 7.40 -51.50 0.07
C LEU A 283 8.50 -52.54 0.31
N SER A 284 9.38 -52.26 1.27
CA SER A 284 10.48 -53.14 1.68
C SER A 284 9.93 -54.29 2.53
N GLY A 285 9.01 -55.07 1.99
CA GLY A 285 8.33 -56.17 2.69
C GLY A 285 7.53 -56.98 1.68
N GLY A 286 7.86 -58.26 1.55
CA GLY A 286 7.34 -59.14 0.51
C GLY A 286 5.81 -59.19 0.41
N ALA A 287 5.34 -59.53 -0.79
CA ALA A 287 3.95 -59.75 -1.15
C ALA A 287 3.13 -60.40 -0.02
N GLY A 288 2.27 -59.62 0.64
CA GLY A 288 1.34 -60.17 1.64
C GLY A 288 0.83 -59.24 2.74
N THR A 289 1.33 -58.01 2.89
CA THR A 289 0.76 -57.07 3.87
C THR A 289 -0.43 -56.33 3.26
N THR A 290 -1.58 -56.50 3.91
CA THR A 290 -2.88 -55.86 3.66
C THR A 290 -2.75 -54.41 3.19
N ASP A 291 -3.48 -54.06 2.12
CA ASP A 291 -3.72 -52.69 1.66
C ASP A 291 -4.19 -51.82 2.84
N SER A 292 -3.24 -51.19 3.53
CA SER A 292 -3.57 -50.13 4.47
C SER A 292 -3.86 -48.90 3.62
N ASP A 293 -5.09 -48.40 3.67
CA ASP A 293 -5.42 -47.13 3.02
C ASP A 293 -4.41 -46.05 3.44
N GLN A 294 -3.58 -45.62 2.49
CA GLN A 294 -2.60 -44.57 2.70
C GLN A 294 -3.27 -43.22 2.40
N PHE A 295 -3.07 -42.24 3.27
CA PHE A 295 -3.59 -40.89 3.08
C PHE A 295 -2.44 -39.91 3.13
N LEU A 296 -2.42 -39.03 2.14
CA LEU A 296 -1.58 -37.84 2.11
C LEU A 296 -2.46 -36.64 2.51
N GLN A 297 -2.05 -35.89 3.53
CA GLN A 297 -2.68 -34.62 3.84
C GLN A 297 -1.78 -33.48 3.43
N PHE A 298 -2.38 -32.49 2.78
CA PHE A 298 -1.71 -31.29 2.34
C PHE A 298 -2.27 -30.08 3.06
N LYS A 299 -1.43 -29.07 3.21
CA LYS A 299 -1.83 -27.78 3.77
C LYS A 299 -1.25 -26.67 2.92
N ILE A 300 -2.09 -25.68 2.63
CA ILE A 300 -1.70 -24.46 1.95
C ILE A 300 -1.44 -23.43 3.03
N PHE A 301 -0.27 -22.82 3.02
CA PHE A 301 0.14 -21.73 3.90
C PHE A 301 0.28 -20.45 3.07
N ALA A 302 -0.31 -19.37 3.57
CA ALA A 302 0.02 -18.01 3.15
C ALA A 302 0.97 -17.43 4.20
N LEU A 303 2.10 -16.92 3.74
CA LEU A 303 3.15 -16.35 4.55
C LEU A 303 3.28 -14.85 4.25
N ASP A 304 3.58 -14.05 5.27
CA ASP A 304 4.01 -12.67 5.07
C ASP A 304 5.48 -12.60 4.62
N ALA A 305 5.99 -11.38 4.42
CA ALA A 305 7.35 -11.17 3.93
C ALA A 305 8.45 -11.65 4.91
N ALA A 306 8.12 -11.88 6.19
CA ALA A 306 9.04 -12.43 7.19
C ALA A 306 8.81 -13.93 7.43
N ASP A 307 8.15 -14.61 6.48
CA ASP A 307 7.78 -16.03 6.55
C ASP A 307 6.87 -16.40 7.75
N ASN A 308 6.13 -15.45 8.33
CA ASN A 308 5.12 -15.78 9.34
C ASN A 308 3.83 -16.27 8.67
N VAL A 309 3.20 -17.31 9.23
CA VAL A 309 1.90 -17.79 8.75
C VAL A 309 0.81 -16.79 9.10
N ILE A 310 0.18 -16.27 8.06
CA ILE A 310 -0.94 -15.30 8.15
C ILE A 310 -2.29 -15.92 7.81
N ALA A 311 -2.29 -16.99 7.00
CA ALA A 311 -3.47 -17.80 6.74
C ALA A 311 -3.08 -19.23 6.39
N GLU A 312 -3.96 -20.18 6.67
CA GLU A 312 -3.76 -21.58 6.33
C GLU A 312 -5.05 -22.26 5.89
N ARG A 313 -4.91 -23.24 4.99
CA ARG A 313 -6.02 -24.06 4.53
C ARG A 313 -5.57 -25.52 4.43
N GLN A 314 -6.17 -26.37 5.25
CA GLN A 314 -5.98 -27.81 5.12
C GLN A 314 -6.76 -28.34 3.90
N VAL A 315 -6.09 -29.14 3.07
CA VAL A 315 -6.67 -29.82 1.90
C VAL A 315 -6.62 -31.31 2.17
N ASN A 316 -7.76 -31.85 2.62
CA ASN A 316 -7.91 -33.27 2.88
C ASN A 316 -8.22 -33.99 1.58
N ARG A 317 -7.23 -34.68 0.99
CA ARG A 317 -7.44 -35.55 -0.15
C ARG A 317 -7.00 -36.97 0.18
N ARG A 318 -7.98 -37.85 0.33
CA ARG A 318 -7.80 -39.30 0.50
C ARG A 318 -7.64 -39.92 -0.88
N ALA A 319 -6.54 -40.65 -1.08
CA ALA A 319 -6.26 -41.34 -2.33
C ALA A 319 -5.56 -42.67 -2.04
N GLU A 320 -6.18 -43.78 -2.44
CA GLU A 320 -5.66 -45.12 -2.20
C GLU A 320 -4.41 -45.38 -3.06
N LEU A 321 -3.30 -45.74 -2.43
CA LEU A 321 -2.04 -46.06 -3.07
C LEU A 321 -1.90 -47.59 -3.19
N ASN A 322 -2.10 -48.10 -4.41
CA ASN A 322 -1.79 -49.49 -4.73
C ASN A 322 -0.29 -49.64 -5.05
N HIS A 323 0.30 -50.78 -4.70
CA HIS A 323 1.73 -51.07 -4.87
C HIS A 323 2.24 -50.82 -6.30
N ASN A 324 3.42 -50.19 -6.44
CA ASN A 324 4.05 -49.82 -7.73
C ASN A 324 3.16 -49.02 -8.69
N ASN A 325 2.11 -48.37 -8.18
CA ASN A 325 1.24 -47.54 -8.99
C ASN A 325 1.64 -46.06 -8.89
N SER A 326 1.37 -45.31 -9.95
CA SER A 326 1.42 -43.86 -9.90
C SER A 326 0.06 -43.34 -9.44
N LEU A 327 0.08 -42.45 -8.45
CA LEU A 327 -1.09 -41.74 -7.98
C LEU A 327 -1.14 -40.34 -8.58
N SER A 328 -2.25 -39.98 -9.21
CA SER A 328 -2.54 -38.59 -9.58
C SER A 328 -3.34 -37.92 -8.47
N VAL A 329 -2.79 -36.85 -7.91
CA VAL A 329 -3.45 -36.03 -6.89
C VAL A 329 -3.76 -34.67 -7.49
N THR A 330 -4.98 -34.17 -7.24
CA THR A 330 -5.36 -32.80 -7.57
C THR A 330 -5.72 -32.05 -6.30
N LEU A 331 -5.03 -30.95 -6.03
CA LEU A 331 -5.29 -30.07 -4.90
C LEU A 331 -5.76 -28.74 -5.45
N ASN A 332 -6.81 -28.20 -4.84
CA ASN A 332 -7.28 -26.86 -5.13
C ASN A 332 -7.65 -26.21 -3.81
N GLY A 333 -7.23 -24.97 -3.63
CA GLY A 333 -7.56 -24.24 -2.42
C GLY A 333 -7.24 -22.76 -2.53
N THR A 334 -8.00 -21.99 -1.77
CA THR A 334 -7.85 -20.55 -1.66
C THR A 334 -7.49 -20.21 -0.23
N VAL A 335 -6.53 -19.32 -0.06
CA VAL A 335 -6.12 -18.72 1.22
C VAL A 335 -6.37 -17.23 1.15
N THR A 336 -6.87 -16.66 2.25
CA THR A 336 -7.20 -15.23 2.35
C THR A 336 -6.65 -14.71 3.68
N SER A 337 -5.93 -13.59 3.62
CA SER A 337 -5.39 -12.88 4.76
C SER A 337 -6.17 -11.59 5.01
N THR A 338 -6.55 -11.36 6.26
CA THR A 338 -7.22 -10.12 6.72
C THR A 338 -6.25 -9.15 7.41
N THR A 339 -4.99 -9.54 7.53
CA THR A 339 -4.00 -8.83 8.34
C THR A 339 -2.89 -8.21 7.50
N ASN A 340 -2.05 -9.05 6.89
CA ASN A 340 -0.89 -8.66 6.12
C ASN A 340 -1.02 -9.15 4.67
N PRO A 341 -0.38 -8.48 3.70
CA PRO A 341 -0.28 -9.02 2.35
C PRO A 341 0.43 -10.37 2.33
N ILE A 342 0.03 -11.23 1.41
CA ILE A 342 0.63 -12.54 1.15
C ILE A 342 1.86 -12.33 0.27
N ALA A 343 3.04 -12.57 0.84
CA ALA A 343 4.32 -12.48 0.13
C ALA A 343 4.77 -13.83 -0.44
N ARG A 344 4.43 -14.93 0.25
CA ARG A 344 4.77 -16.29 -0.18
C ARG A 344 3.61 -17.25 0.05
N VAL A 345 3.41 -18.16 -0.89
CA VAL A 345 2.41 -19.23 -0.80
C VAL A 345 3.12 -20.56 -0.91
N VAL A 346 2.84 -21.45 0.04
CA VAL A 346 3.46 -22.76 0.13
C VAL A 346 2.38 -23.84 0.22
N VAL A 347 2.55 -24.94 -0.51
CA VAL A 347 1.75 -26.15 -0.33
C VAL A 347 2.67 -27.24 0.20
N ALA A 348 2.43 -27.66 1.44
CA ALA A 348 3.25 -28.65 2.12
C ALA A 348 2.48 -29.95 2.37
N ALA A 349 3.20 -31.07 2.35
CA ALA A 349 2.71 -32.34 2.88
C ALA A 349 2.87 -32.34 4.41
N ILE A 350 1.79 -32.61 5.16
CA ILE A 350 1.76 -32.46 6.63
C ILE A 350 1.52 -33.77 7.39
N SER A 351 1.00 -34.80 6.73
CA SER A 351 0.88 -36.14 7.31
C SER A 351 0.76 -37.21 6.24
N MET A 352 1.21 -38.41 6.61
CA MET A 352 1.14 -39.62 5.82
C MET A 352 0.72 -40.78 6.72
N SER A 353 -0.28 -41.57 6.33
CA SER A 353 -0.55 -42.85 6.99
C SER A 353 0.19 -43.99 6.29
N GLY A 354 1.01 -44.74 7.04
CA GLY A 354 1.73 -45.94 6.59
C GLY A 354 3.25 -45.83 6.61
N ASP A 355 3.94 -46.98 6.60
CA ASP A 355 5.40 -47.09 6.53
C ASP A 355 5.88 -46.86 5.09
N LEU A 356 5.89 -45.60 4.64
CA LEU A 356 6.42 -45.21 3.33
C LEU A 356 7.82 -44.63 3.52
N THR A 357 8.83 -45.27 2.94
CA THR A 357 10.23 -44.84 3.07
C THR A 357 10.67 -43.82 2.00
N THR A 358 10.00 -43.75 0.83
CA THR A 358 10.33 -42.80 -0.25
C THR A 358 9.14 -42.52 -1.19
N LEU A 359 8.42 -41.40 -1.08
CA LEU A 359 7.45 -41.00 -2.12
C LEU A 359 8.12 -40.11 -3.16
N THR A 360 8.23 -40.54 -4.41
CA THR A 360 8.85 -39.70 -5.44
C THR A 360 7.79 -38.88 -6.19
N LEU A 361 7.88 -37.55 -6.12
CA LEU A 361 7.10 -36.66 -6.97
C LEU A 361 7.69 -36.66 -8.38
N ASN A 362 6.87 -36.96 -9.38
CA ASN A 362 7.27 -36.84 -10.77
C ASN A 362 7.15 -35.39 -11.23
N ALA A 363 8.28 -34.69 -11.31
CA ALA A 363 8.33 -33.28 -11.71
C ALA A 363 7.81 -33.07 -13.13
N GLY A 364 8.12 -33.99 -14.06
CA GLY A 364 7.70 -33.89 -15.46
C GLY A 364 6.18 -33.94 -15.66
N GLN A 365 5.45 -34.55 -14.73
CA GLN A 365 3.99 -34.71 -14.79
C GLN A 365 3.22 -33.86 -13.77
N THR A 366 3.93 -33.06 -12.96
CA THR A 366 3.33 -32.15 -11.98
C THR A 366 3.08 -30.78 -12.61
N SER A 367 1.90 -30.21 -12.43
CA SER A 367 1.55 -28.84 -12.83
C SER A 367 0.94 -28.08 -11.68
N THR A 368 1.31 -26.82 -11.55
CA THR A 368 0.87 -25.89 -10.53
C THR A 368 0.47 -24.57 -11.17
N VAL A 369 -0.65 -24.05 -10.70
CA VAL A 369 -1.16 -22.73 -11.06
C VAL A 369 -1.36 -21.94 -9.79
N LEU A 370 -0.65 -20.82 -9.67
CA LEU A 370 -0.81 -19.85 -8.59
C LEU A 370 -1.55 -18.63 -9.14
N ARG A 371 -2.70 -18.32 -8.56
CA ARG A 371 -3.48 -17.10 -8.84
C ARG A 371 -3.41 -16.17 -7.64
N ALA A 372 -2.86 -14.99 -7.83
CA ALA A 372 -2.88 -13.90 -6.87
C ALA A 372 -4.02 -12.94 -7.21
N TYR A 373 -4.78 -12.54 -6.18
CA TYR A 373 -5.87 -11.58 -6.30
C TYR A 373 -5.47 -10.28 -5.59
N GLU A 374 -5.27 -9.24 -6.39
CA GLU A 374 -4.95 -7.89 -5.90
C GLU A 374 -6.24 -7.08 -5.84
N GLU A 375 -6.64 -6.68 -4.63
CA GLU A 375 -7.77 -5.77 -4.43
C GLU A 375 -7.29 -4.32 -4.61
N THR A 376 -7.29 -3.84 -5.85
CA THR A 376 -6.85 -2.48 -6.21
C THR A 376 -8.06 -1.59 -6.47
N ALA A 377 -7.91 -0.26 -6.55
CA ALA A 377 -8.86 0.48 -7.38
C ALA A 377 -8.81 -0.07 -8.81
N ASP A 378 -9.89 0.08 -9.57
CA ASP A 378 -9.94 -0.28 -11.00
C ASP A 378 -9.06 0.64 -11.87
N ILE A 379 -8.10 1.35 -11.29
CA ILE A 379 -6.94 1.95 -11.96
C ILE A 379 -5.72 1.24 -11.40
N ALA A 380 -5.00 0.50 -12.25
CA ALA A 380 -3.79 -0.21 -11.84
C ALA A 380 -2.70 0.74 -11.30
N ALA A 381 -2.66 1.98 -11.81
CA ALA A 381 -1.85 3.05 -11.28
C ALA A 381 -2.56 3.75 -10.11
N ARG A 382 -2.08 3.53 -8.89
CA ARG A 382 -2.61 4.16 -7.67
C ARG A 382 -1.46 4.65 -6.78
N PRO A 383 -1.68 5.69 -5.98
CA PRO A 383 -0.63 6.18 -5.10
C PRO A 383 -0.34 5.20 -3.97
N VAL A 384 0.90 4.69 -3.93
CA VAL A 384 1.43 3.91 -2.82
C VAL A 384 2.49 4.74 -2.12
N HIS A 385 2.32 4.99 -0.83
CA HIS A 385 3.28 5.74 -0.03
C HIS A 385 4.36 4.78 0.47
N VAL A 386 5.63 5.09 0.18
CA VAL A 386 6.76 4.28 0.62
C VAL A 386 7.78 5.18 1.31
N CYS A 387 8.30 4.74 2.46
CA CYS A 387 9.41 5.37 3.14
C CYS A 387 10.43 4.32 3.54
N VAL A 388 11.69 4.54 3.20
CA VAL A 388 12.81 3.65 3.50
C VAL A 388 13.74 4.34 4.47
N PHE A 389 14.05 3.66 5.58
CA PHE A 389 15.05 4.04 6.55
C PHE A 389 16.27 3.12 6.41
N GLU A 390 17.46 3.70 6.32
CA GLU A 390 18.73 2.99 6.23
C GLU A 390 19.69 3.46 7.32
N GLY A 391 20.50 2.54 7.85
CA GLY A 391 21.44 2.85 8.94
C GLY A 391 20.74 3.08 10.28
N LEU A 392 19.70 2.30 10.56
CA LEU A 392 19.00 2.33 11.85
C LEU A 392 19.85 1.67 12.94
N ASN A 393 19.79 2.23 14.14
CA ASN A 393 20.39 1.64 15.32
C ASN A 393 19.53 0.50 15.87
N SER A 394 20.17 -0.44 16.57
CA SER A 394 19.48 -1.53 17.26
C SER A 394 18.39 -0.99 18.19
N GLY A 395 17.16 -1.47 18.02
CA GLY A 395 16.04 -1.06 18.87
C GLY A 395 15.51 0.35 18.58
N ALA A 396 15.78 0.91 17.39
CA ALA A 396 15.26 2.22 17.01
C ALA A 396 13.72 2.29 17.11
N THR A 397 13.18 3.47 17.43
CA THR A 397 11.74 3.71 17.52
C THR A 397 11.31 4.67 16.42
N LEU A 398 10.51 4.17 15.49
CA LEU A 398 9.94 4.94 14.39
C LEU A 398 8.55 5.45 14.78
N ASN A 399 8.33 6.75 14.67
CA ASN A 399 7.01 7.33 14.77
C ASN A 399 6.37 7.43 13.40
N ILE A 400 5.21 6.80 13.28
CA ILE A 400 4.45 6.72 12.04
C ILE A 400 3.13 7.42 12.27
N GLY A 401 2.80 8.37 11.41
CA GLY A 401 1.49 8.99 11.31
C GLY A 401 0.91 8.72 9.93
N SER A 402 -0.33 8.26 9.84
CA SER A 402 -1.01 8.05 8.57
C SER A 402 -2.39 8.71 8.58
N THR A 403 -2.83 9.07 7.38
CA THR A 403 -4.14 9.70 7.18
C THR A 403 -4.74 9.25 5.86
N ALA A 404 -6.06 9.16 5.81
CA ALA A 404 -6.83 9.01 4.59
C ALA A 404 -8.04 9.94 4.65
N VAL A 405 -8.28 10.65 3.56
CA VAL A 405 -9.56 11.31 3.31
C VAL A 405 -10.38 10.39 2.43
N LEU A 406 -11.49 9.92 2.98
CA LEU A 406 -12.39 8.97 2.35
C LEU A 406 -13.64 9.69 1.86
N THR A 407 -14.16 9.28 0.71
CA THR A 407 -15.53 9.57 0.30
C THR A 407 -16.32 8.30 0.48
N GLY A 408 -17.40 8.33 1.24
CA GLY A 408 -18.17 7.12 1.50
C GLY A 408 -19.60 7.36 1.91
N VAL A 409 -20.36 6.28 1.88
CA VAL A 409 -21.72 6.20 2.41
C VAL A 409 -21.62 5.46 3.74
N PRO A 410 -21.92 6.11 4.88
CA PRO A 410 -21.89 5.44 6.18
C PRO A 410 -22.95 4.34 6.22
N ASP A 411 -22.65 3.23 6.88
CA ASP A 411 -23.65 2.19 7.07
C ASP A 411 -24.74 2.67 8.04
N SER A 412 -25.99 2.28 7.81
CA SER A 412 -27.14 2.74 8.59
C SER A 412 -27.10 2.28 10.05
N ALA A 413 -26.31 1.24 10.36
CA ALA A 413 -26.04 0.79 11.71
C ALA A 413 -25.16 1.78 12.52
N ASN A 414 -24.40 2.66 11.86
CA ASN A 414 -23.45 3.58 12.49
C ASN A 414 -23.99 5.01 12.60
N VAL A 415 -24.91 5.20 13.56
CA VAL A 415 -25.59 6.47 13.84
C VAL A 415 -24.62 7.63 14.12
N PHE A 416 -23.43 7.36 14.69
CA PHE A 416 -22.42 8.38 14.99
C PHE A 416 -21.83 9.06 13.75
N ILE A 417 -21.86 8.38 12.59
CA ILE A 417 -21.33 8.88 11.32
C ILE A 417 -22.46 9.43 10.43
N ALA A 418 -23.65 8.81 10.52
CA ALA A 418 -24.84 9.20 9.75
C ALA A 418 -25.51 10.51 10.21
N ALA A 419 -25.17 11.04 11.40
CA ALA A 419 -25.82 12.22 11.99
C ALA A 419 -25.36 13.58 11.41
N ALA A 420 -24.57 13.62 10.34
CA ALA A 420 -24.25 14.87 9.66
C ALA A 420 -25.56 15.44 9.07
N ASN A 421 -26.05 16.52 9.67
CA ASN A 421 -27.30 17.18 9.32
C ASN A 421 -27.45 17.27 7.80
N ALA A 422 -28.63 16.87 7.31
CA ALA A 422 -29.07 17.12 5.94
C ALA A 422 -29.21 18.64 5.73
N GLU A 423 -28.08 19.34 5.59
CA GLU A 423 -28.10 20.68 5.03
C GLU A 423 -28.67 20.61 3.62
N GLU A 424 -29.45 21.64 3.26
CA GLU A 424 -30.08 21.83 1.96
C GLU A 424 -29.15 21.41 0.82
N ASP A 425 -29.72 20.91 -0.27
CA ASP A 425 -28.94 20.56 -1.45
C ASP A 425 -28.29 21.79 -2.09
N GLU A 426 -27.15 22.21 -1.51
CA GLU A 426 -26.32 23.25 -2.07
C GLU A 426 -25.82 22.77 -3.43
N VAL A 427 -26.27 23.47 -4.46
CA VAL A 427 -25.86 23.20 -5.84
C VAL A 427 -24.47 23.80 -6.05
N TYR A 428 -23.51 22.91 -6.29
CA TYR A 428 -22.15 23.26 -6.71
C TYR A 428 -21.94 22.88 -8.18
N ASP A 429 -21.01 23.56 -8.85
CA ASP A 429 -20.52 23.11 -10.14
C ASP A 429 -19.42 22.05 -9.94
N SER A 430 -19.81 20.78 -9.96
CA SER A 430 -18.91 19.64 -9.78
C SER A 430 -17.80 19.57 -10.83
N ASN A 431 -18.03 20.07 -12.05
CA ASN A 431 -17.02 20.08 -13.09
C ASN A 431 -15.90 21.07 -12.77
N SER A 432 -16.27 22.28 -12.34
CA SER A 432 -15.31 23.28 -11.87
C SER A 432 -14.50 22.78 -10.67
N VAL A 433 -15.13 22.08 -9.72
CA VAL A 433 -14.45 21.46 -8.57
C VAL A 433 -13.45 20.40 -9.04
N TYR A 434 -13.89 19.49 -9.91
CA TYR A 434 -13.04 18.42 -10.45
C TYR A 434 -11.81 18.98 -11.21
N MET A 435 -12.03 19.96 -12.09
CA MET A 435 -10.96 20.61 -12.85
C MET A 435 -9.95 21.33 -11.93
N PHE A 436 -10.45 22.01 -10.90
CA PHE A 436 -9.59 22.62 -9.89
C PHE A 436 -8.75 21.57 -9.13
N LEU A 437 -9.37 20.54 -8.56
CA LEU A 437 -8.67 19.50 -7.81
C LEU A 437 -7.63 18.77 -8.68
N LYS A 438 -7.97 18.50 -9.95
CA LYS A 438 -7.06 17.88 -10.92
C LYS A 438 -5.90 18.78 -11.32
N SER A 439 -6.12 20.08 -11.43
CA SER A 439 -5.04 21.03 -11.69
C SER A 439 -4.05 21.07 -10.53
N MET A 440 -4.56 21.05 -9.30
CA MET A 440 -3.76 21.04 -8.07
C MET A 440 -2.98 19.73 -7.87
N SER A 441 -3.63 18.57 -8.05
CA SER A 441 -3.01 17.26 -7.81
C SER A 441 -1.90 16.90 -8.80
N ARG A 442 -1.88 17.55 -9.97
CA ARG A 442 -0.83 17.35 -10.99
C ARG A 442 0.46 18.09 -10.68
N VAL A 443 0.36 19.27 -10.09
CA VAL A 443 1.49 20.20 -9.92
C VAL A 443 2.10 20.19 -8.53
N LEU A 444 1.33 19.81 -7.50
CA LEU A 444 1.86 19.77 -6.15
C LEU A 444 2.86 18.61 -5.99
N PRO A 445 3.98 18.84 -5.28
CA PRO A 445 4.83 17.76 -4.86
C PRO A 445 4.05 16.79 -3.98
N ARG A 446 4.47 15.52 -4.01
CA ARG A 446 3.82 14.44 -3.25
C ARG A 446 4.69 13.91 -2.12
N ALA A 447 5.95 14.31 -2.07
CA ALA A 447 6.90 13.96 -1.02
C ALA A 447 7.60 15.22 -0.51
N PHE A 448 7.77 15.32 0.80
CA PHE A 448 8.26 16.49 1.51
C PHE A 448 9.12 16.07 2.71
N THR A 449 9.97 16.99 3.15
CA THR A 449 10.40 17.02 4.56
C THR A 449 9.27 17.58 5.43
N LEU A 450 9.24 17.31 6.74
CA LEU A 450 8.18 17.86 7.59
C LEU A 450 8.22 19.38 7.65
N GLY A 451 9.42 19.96 7.70
CA GLY A 451 9.60 21.41 7.64
C GLY A 451 9.06 22.00 6.32
N GLY A 452 9.37 21.37 5.19
CA GLY A 452 8.92 21.81 3.86
C GLY A 452 7.40 21.80 3.72
N HIS A 453 6.73 20.75 4.20
CA HIS A 453 5.26 20.66 4.16
C HIS A 453 4.58 21.83 4.89
N GLY A 454 5.08 22.22 6.07
CA GLY A 454 4.52 23.35 6.83
C GLY A 454 4.62 24.68 6.10
N VAL A 455 5.61 24.87 5.23
CA VAL A 455 5.73 26.06 4.37
C VAL A 455 4.71 26.02 3.25
N VAL A 456 4.55 24.88 2.56
CA VAL A 456 3.54 24.69 1.50
C VAL A 456 2.16 25.01 2.04
N GLU A 457 1.81 24.46 3.18
CA GLU A 457 0.48 24.60 3.74
C GLU A 457 0.10 26.07 4.04
N LYS A 458 1.01 26.83 4.64
CA LYS A 458 0.83 28.26 4.91
C LYS A 458 0.67 29.05 3.61
N LYS A 459 1.51 28.79 2.61
CA LYS A 459 1.50 29.49 1.32
C LYS A 459 0.27 29.13 0.47
N MET A 460 -0.12 27.86 0.47
CA MET A 460 -1.34 27.37 -0.18
C MET A 460 -2.58 27.99 0.44
N SER A 461 -2.64 28.08 1.77
CA SER A 461 -3.74 28.73 2.48
C SER A 461 -3.87 30.22 2.11
N ALA A 462 -2.74 30.92 1.93
CA ALA A 462 -2.73 32.30 1.45
C ALA A 462 -3.19 32.41 -0.02
N MET A 463 -2.70 31.53 -0.90
CA MET A 463 -3.09 31.49 -2.32
C MET A 463 -4.61 31.28 -2.49
N TYR A 464 -5.22 30.42 -1.67
CA TYR A 464 -6.66 30.20 -1.73
C TYR A 464 -7.51 31.42 -1.35
N GLY A 465 -6.94 32.35 -0.56
CA GLY A 465 -7.56 33.62 -0.22
C GLY A 465 -7.50 34.67 -1.33
N ASP A 466 -6.68 34.45 -2.36
CA ASP A 466 -6.43 35.41 -3.42
C ASP A 466 -7.60 35.55 -4.42
N ASP A 467 -7.69 36.72 -5.03
CA ASP A 467 -8.65 37.08 -6.07
C ASP A 467 -8.35 36.35 -7.39
N THR A 468 -7.08 35.97 -7.62
CA THR A 468 -6.69 35.13 -8.77
C THR A 468 -7.48 33.83 -8.82
N VAL A 469 -7.67 33.17 -7.67
CA VAL A 469 -8.50 31.95 -7.56
C VAL A 469 -9.98 32.28 -7.81
N THR A 470 -10.46 33.44 -7.35
CA THR A 470 -11.83 33.89 -7.64
C THR A 470 -12.06 34.08 -9.13
N ILE A 471 -11.11 34.69 -9.84
CA ILE A 471 -11.16 34.91 -11.28
C ILE A 471 -11.08 33.56 -12.01
N ALA A 472 -10.19 32.66 -11.58
CA ALA A 472 -10.06 31.31 -12.14
C ALA A 472 -11.38 30.52 -12.09
N PHE A 473 -12.11 30.55 -10.97
CA PHE A 473 -13.44 29.92 -10.87
C PHE A 473 -14.51 30.59 -11.73
N LYS A 474 -14.44 31.91 -11.94
CA LYS A 474 -15.35 32.62 -12.86
C LYS A 474 -15.04 32.29 -14.32
N ALA A 475 -13.78 32.08 -14.66
CA ALA A 475 -13.30 31.80 -16.02
C ALA A 475 -13.20 30.30 -16.35
N MET A 476 -13.37 29.41 -15.36
CA MET A 476 -13.10 27.97 -15.44
C MET A 476 -11.69 27.62 -15.97
N SER A 477 -10.71 28.50 -15.73
CA SER A 477 -9.32 28.31 -16.15
C SER A 477 -8.40 28.30 -14.93
N PHE A 478 -7.68 27.20 -14.73
CA PHE A 478 -6.85 26.96 -13.54
C PHE A 478 -5.35 26.87 -13.84
N SER A 479 -4.91 27.24 -15.05
CA SER A 479 -3.49 27.19 -15.45
C SER A 479 -2.59 28.03 -14.54
N ASP A 480 -3.06 29.22 -14.20
CA ASP A 480 -2.27 30.21 -13.45
C ASP A 480 -2.21 29.83 -11.97
N VAL A 481 -3.32 29.31 -11.44
CA VAL A 481 -3.40 28.75 -10.08
C VAL A 481 -2.49 27.53 -9.95
N ALA A 482 -2.49 26.65 -10.95
CA ALA A 482 -1.61 25.48 -10.96
C ALA A 482 -0.13 25.89 -11.06
N SER A 483 0.18 26.93 -11.83
CA SER A 483 1.55 27.46 -11.94
C SER A 483 2.04 28.08 -10.63
N ALA A 484 1.16 28.81 -9.93
CA ALA A 484 1.47 29.35 -8.60
C ALA A 484 1.69 28.23 -7.58
N ALA A 485 0.82 27.21 -7.58
CA ALA A 485 0.96 26.02 -6.72
C ALA A 485 2.26 25.26 -6.99
N LYS A 486 2.67 25.12 -8.26
CA LYS A 486 3.95 24.50 -8.64
C LYS A 486 5.13 25.24 -8.02
N LYS A 487 5.17 26.56 -8.13
CA LYS A 487 6.24 27.40 -7.56
C LYS A 487 6.30 27.29 -6.03
N ILE A 488 5.15 27.25 -5.36
CA ILE A 488 5.08 27.01 -3.91
C ILE A 488 5.68 25.64 -3.57
N GLY A 489 5.38 24.62 -4.37
CA GLY A 489 5.92 23.27 -4.21
C GLY A 489 7.44 23.19 -4.42
N GLU A 490 7.97 23.84 -5.45
CA GLU A 490 9.41 23.92 -5.72
C GLU A 490 10.17 24.58 -4.56
N ALA A 491 9.63 25.70 -4.04
CA ALA A 491 10.24 26.41 -2.91
C ALA A 491 10.27 25.60 -1.60
N ALA A 492 9.40 24.60 -1.46
CA ALA A 492 9.34 23.74 -0.28
C ALA A 492 10.30 22.54 -0.32
N LYS A 493 10.81 22.19 -1.49
CA LYS A 493 11.87 21.18 -1.67
C LYS A 493 13.27 21.79 -1.73
N ALA A 494 13.35 23.08 -2.02
CA ALA A 494 14.59 23.85 -2.02
C ALA A 494 15.20 23.91 -0.61
N THR A 495 16.52 23.82 -0.51
CA THR A 495 17.24 24.04 0.75
C THR A 495 17.00 25.46 1.27
N ALA A 496 17.19 25.73 2.57
CA ALA A 496 16.88 27.05 3.15
C ALA A 496 17.52 28.25 2.43
N ALA A 497 18.68 28.04 1.78
CA ALA A 497 19.35 29.04 0.95
C ALA A 497 18.67 29.26 -0.41
N GLU A 498 18.26 28.20 -1.09
CA GLU A 498 17.56 28.24 -2.39
C GLU A 498 16.10 28.70 -2.24
N ALA A 499 15.45 28.36 -1.12
CA ALA A 499 14.09 28.82 -0.80
C ALA A 499 14.03 30.36 -0.67
N LEU A 500 15.10 30.98 -0.16
CA LEU A 500 15.25 32.44 -0.06
C LEU A 500 15.39 33.09 -1.44
N GLU A 501 16.09 32.45 -2.38
CA GLU A 501 16.30 32.95 -3.74
C GLU A 501 15.04 32.77 -4.61
N LEU A 502 14.35 31.65 -4.49
CA LEU A 502 13.02 31.44 -5.09
C LEU A 502 11.96 32.40 -4.52
N MET A 503 12.08 32.76 -3.24
CA MET A 503 11.21 33.76 -2.61
C MET A 503 11.38 35.17 -3.21
N LYS A 504 12.57 35.53 -3.69
CA LYS A 504 12.78 36.78 -4.46
C LYS A 504 12.07 36.76 -5.81
N TYR A 505 11.96 35.59 -6.44
CA TYR A 505 11.27 35.38 -7.73
C TYR A 505 9.75 35.16 -7.63
N ALA A 506 9.21 34.81 -6.45
CA ALA A 506 7.77 34.77 -6.19
C ALA A 506 7.18 36.15 -5.83
N GLY A 507 8.03 37.11 -5.43
CA GLY A 507 7.69 38.51 -5.19
C GLY A 507 6.93 39.25 -6.31
N PRO A 508 7.17 39.01 -7.62
CA PRO A 508 6.51 39.75 -8.68
C PRO A 508 5.00 39.53 -8.79
N VAL A 509 4.45 38.47 -8.17
CA VAL A 509 2.99 38.24 -8.13
C VAL A 509 2.32 39.11 -7.07
N MET A 510 3.04 39.48 -6.00
CA MET A 510 2.55 40.48 -5.04
C MET A 510 2.78 41.92 -5.53
N SER A 511 3.87 42.18 -6.25
CA SER A 511 4.13 43.52 -6.78
C SER A 511 3.17 43.89 -7.91
N THR A 512 2.81 42.98 -8.82
CA THR A 512 1.86 43.28 -9.89
C THR A 512 0.44 43.54 -9.37
N VAL A 513 0.01 42.88 -8.29
CA VAL A 513 -1.28 43.18 -7.64
C VAL A 513 -1.21 44.47 -6.83
N GLY A 514 -0.07 44.75 -6.16
CA GLY A 514 0.19 46.03 -5.49
C GLY A 514 0.19 47.20 -6.46
N ASP A 515 0.81 47.06 -7.62
CA ASP A 515 0.90 48.09 -8.65
C ASP A 515 -0.46 48.33 -9.32
N VAL A 516 -1.22 47.28 -9.65
CA VAL A 516 -2.58 47.42 -10.22
C VAL A 516 -3.55 47.98 -9.18
N ALA A 517 -3.46 47.58 -7.90
CA ALA A 517 -4.29 48.12 -6.83
C ALA A 517 -3.92 49.56 -6.44
N SER A 518 -2.63 49.95 -6.57
CA SER A 518 -2.14 51.32 -6.31
C SER A 518 -2.70 52.35 -7.30
N MET A 519 -3.13 51.90 -8.49
CA MET A 519 -3.77 52.75 -9.50
C MET A 519 -5.26 53.01 -9.22
N ALA A 520 -5.88 52.36 -8.22
CA ALA A 520 -7.27 52.58 -7.84
C ALA A 520 -7.41 53.74 -6.83
N PRO A 521 -8.35 54.69 -7.01
CA PRO A 521 -8.52 55.79 -6.08
C PRO A 521 -9.11 55.35 -4.72
N GLY A 522 -8.64 55.98 -3.64
CA GLY A 522 -9.16 55.78 -2.28
C GLY A 522 -8.38 54.78 -1.44
N ARG A 523 -9.03 54.17 -0.44
CA ARG A 523 -8.39 53.27 0.53
C ARG A 523 -7.78 52.00 -0.11
N VAL A 524 -8.26 51.62 -1.29
CA VAL A 524 -7.72 50.51 -2.09
C VAL A 524 -6.35 50.86 -2.68
N GLY A 525 -6.17 52.10 -3.17
CA GLY A 525 -4.88 52.61 -3.63
C GLY A 525 -3.84 52.71 -2.52
N GLN A 526 -4.26 53.12 -1.31
CA GLN A 526 -3.36 53.17 -0.14
C GLN A 526 -2.93 51.77 0.32
N ALA A 527 -3.82 50.78 0.26
CA ALA A 527 -3.47 49.39 0.53
C ALA A 527 -2.56 48.80 -0.56
N GLY A 528 -2.80 49.14 -1.83
CA GLY A 528 -1.93 48.76 -2.96
C GLY A 528 -0.51 49.35 -2.84
N MET A 529 -0.39 50.61 -2.44
CA MET A 529 0.91 51.26 -2.16
C MET A 529 1.65 50.61 -0.99
N LEU A 530 0.95 50.24 0.09
CA LEU A 530 1.56 49.53 1.23
C LEU A 530 2.06 48.13 0.85
N LEU A 531 1.30 47.41 0.01
CA LEU A 531 1.71 46.10 -0.51
C LEU A 531 2.87 46.20 -1.50
N SER A 532 2.90 47.24 -2.33
CA SER A 532 4.03 47.55 -3.24
C SER A 532 5.30 47.91 -2.47
N ASP A 533 5.21 48.74 -1.42
CA ASP A 533 6.36 49.12 -0.58
C ASP A 533 6.91 47.94 0.24
N ILE A 534 6.05 47.04 0.73
CA ILE A 534 6.48 45.78 1.37
C ILE A 534 7.17 44.87 0.35
N GLY A 535 6.65 44.79 -0.88
CA GLY A 535 7.27 44.03 -1.97
C GLY A 535 8.66 44.55 -2.34
N HIS A 536 8.85 45.87 -2.39
CA HIS A 536 10.14 46.50 -2.70
C HIS A 536 11.18 46.43 -1.58
N ARG A 537 10.77 46.29 -0.32
CA ARG A 537 11.70 46.12 0.81
C ARG A 537 12.16 44.69 1.02
N ILE A 538 11.46 43.73 0.41
CA ILE A 538 11.79 42.30 0.46
C ILE A 538 12.67 41.88 -0.74
N ALA A 539 12.61 42.62 -1.85
CA ALA A 539 13.54 42.50 -2.98
C ALA A 539 14.92 43.07 -2.62
#